data_AF-A0A932SMM4-F1
#
_entry.id   AF-A0A932SMM4-F1
#
_cell.length_a   1.000
_cell.length_b   1.000
_cell.length_c   1.000
_cell.angle_alpha   90.00
_cell.angle_beta   90.00
_cell.angle_gamma   90.00
#
_symmetry.space_group_name_H-M   'P 1'
#
loop_
_entity.id
_entity.type
_entity.pdbx_description
1 polymer ?
#
loop_
_entity_poly.entity_id
_entity_poly.type
_entity_poly.pdbx_seq_one_letter_code
_entity_poly.pdbx_strand_id
1 'polypeptide(L)'
;MSALRKGARRSLWVGVGVAAIVASGCAEMMSSGGMGSVTLSGSQEVPAVTTAASGKGTITVAADKSVSGSVTTSGVAGTAAHIHLAAAGQNGPVIVPLSKTSDNVWSVAAGAKLTDAQYDAYKAGNLYVNVHSDANKAGEIRGQLKP
;
A
#
# COMPACT_ATOMS: atom_id res chain seq x y z
N MET A 1 14.85 19.61 89.58
CA MET A 1 14.69 18.22 90.05
C MET A 1 14.20 17.35 88.90
N SER A 2 14.73 16.13 88.85
CA SER A 2 14.23 14.91 88.19
C SER A 2 14.05 14.84 86.67
N ALA A 3 14.88 13.95 86.11
CA ALA A 3 14.82 13.33 84.81
C ALA A 3 13.66 12.32 84.63
N LEU A 4 13.37 11.95 83.37
CA LEU A 4 13.04 10.60 82.87
C LEU A 4 12.88 10.69 81.32
N ARG A 5 13.81 10.21 80.47
CA ARG A 5 14.13 8.85 79.97
C ARG A 5 13.19 8.25 78.89
N LYS A 6 13.85 7.70 77.84
CA LYS A 6 13.47 6.69 76.81
C LYS A 6 12.76 7.25 75.55
N GLY A 7 13.03 6.80 74.32
CA GLY A 7 13.86 5.72 73.77
C GLY A 7 14.05 5.96 72.25
N ALA A 8 15.22 5.66 71.69
CA ALA A 8 15.54 4.43 70.95
C ALA A 8 15.09 4.40 69.46
N ARG A 9 16.11 4.54 68.59
CA ARG A 9 16.39 3.83 67.33
C ARG A 9 15.45 4.00 66.12
N ARG A 10 16.03 4.44 64.99
CA ARG A 10 15.73 4.06 63.59
C ARG A 10 16.82 4.64 62.67
N SER A 11 17.78 3.82 62.27
CA SER A 11 17.81 3.05 61.01
C SER A 11 18.39 3.83 59.84
N LEU A 12 19.65 3.48 59.53
CA LEU A 12 20.42 3.68 58.30
C LEU A 12 19.64 3.24 57.07
N TRP A 13 19.60 4.04 55.98
CA TRP A 13 19.58 3.53 54.60
C TRP A 13 20.22 4.52 53.62
N VAL A 14 21.00 3.92 52.73
CA VAL A 14 21.88 4.47 51.69
C VAL A 14 21.07 5.15 50.58
N GLY A 15 21.44 6.39 50.22
CA GLY A 15 20.90 7.08 49.05
C GLY A 15 21.49 6.50 47.77
N VAL A 16 20.70 5.73 47.02
CA VAL A 16 20.99 5.36 45.63
C VAL A 16 20.36 6.42 44.73
N GLY A 17 21.18 7.23 44.08
CA GLY A 17 20.74 8.21 43.08
C GLY A 17 20.27 7.49 41.81
N VAL A 18 18.99 7.65 41.47
CA VAL A 18 18.44 7.20 40.19
C VAL A 18 18.75 8.26 39.14
N ALA A 19 19.70 7.98 38.25
CA ALA A 19 19.89 8.76 37.03
C ALA A 19 18.85 8.33 35.99
N ALA A 20 17.80 9.12 35.82
CA ALA A 20 16.85 8.97 34.72
C ALA A 20 17.45 9.57 33.44
N ILE A 21 17.83 8.71 32.49
CA ILE A 21 18.17 9.15 31.12
C ILE A 21 16.91 8.94 30.27
N VAL A 22 16.29 10.05 29.91
CA VAL A 22 15.11 10.08 29.04
C VAL A 22 15.58 9.94 27.60
N ALA A 23 15.61 8.72 27.07
CA ALA A 23 15.82 8.50 25.65
C ALA A 23 14.47 8.67 24.92
N SER A 24 14.15 9.91 24.55
CA SER A 24 13.19 10.18 23.46
C SER A 24 13.84 9.77 22.15
N GLY A 25 13.59 8.53 21.73
CA GLY A 25 13.91 8.03 20.40
C GLY A 25 12.63 7.91 19.59
N CYS A 26 12.57 8.65 18.49
CA CYS A 26 11.50 8.69 17.51
C CYS A 26 10.93 7.30 17.17
N ALA A 27 9.63 7.10 17.43
CA ALA A 27 8.88 6.06 16.75
C ALA A 27 8.77 6.49 15.28
N GLU A 28 9.54 5.85 14.40
CA GLU A 28 9.27 5.89 12.97
C GLU A 28 7.85 5.36 12.77
N MET A 29 6.91 6.28 12.55
CA MET A 29 5.58 5.90 12.11
C MET A 29 5.76 5.20 10.76
N MET A 30 5.63 3.88 10.76
CA MET A 30 5.36 3.12 9.55
C MET A 30 4.12 3.74 8.93
N SER A 31 4.34 4.60 7.94
CA SER A 31 3.28 5.23 7.17
C SER A 31 2.46 4.09 6.56
N SER A 32 1.25 3.88 7.07
CA SER A 32 0.30 2.93 6.48
C SER A 32 -0.11 3.47 5.10
N GLY A 33 0.65 3.13 4.07
CA GLY A 33 0.17 3.20 2.69
C GLY A 33 -1.13 2.40 2.61
N GLY A 34 -2.13 2.97 1.92
CA GLY A 34 -3.38 2.26 1.67
C GLY A 34 -3.10 0.95 0.96
N MET A 35 -3.47 -0.16 1.58
CA MET A 35 -3.32 -1.48 0.97
C MET A 35 -4.58 -1.78 0.16
N GLY A 36 -4.58 -1.33 -1.10
CA GLY A 36 -5.72 -1.42 -1.99
C GLY A 36 -5.83 -2.81 -2.62
N SER A 37 -6.74 -3.64 -2.11
CA SER A 37 -7.14 -4.85 -2.84
C SER A 37 -7.81 -4.45 -4.16
N VAL A 38 -7.43 -5.10 -5.26
CA VAL A 38 -7.99 -4.87 -6.60
C VAL A 38 -8.54 -6.17 -7.17
N THR A 39 -9.74 -6.10 -7.74
CA THR A 39 -10.35 -7.21 -8.50
C THR A 39 -10.66 -6.72 -9.90
N LEU A 40 -10.16 -7.46 -10.89
CA LEU A 40 -10.23 -7.12 -12.30
C LEU A 40 -11.26 -7.99 -13.01
N SER A 41 -12.07 -7.38 -13.88
CA SER A 41 -13.02 -8.08 -14.73
C SER A 41 -13.20 -7.36 -16.07
N GLY A 42 -13.64 -8.08 -17.11
CA GLY A 42 -13.93 -7.47 -18.41
C GLY A 42 -15.12 -6.52 -18.39
N SER A 43 -16.06 -6.70 -17.46
CA SER A 43 -17.19 -5.77 -17.26
C SER A 43 -16.79 -4.38 -16.78
N GLN A 44 -15.56 -4.22 -16.26
CA GLN A 44 -15.03 -2.92 -15.84
C GLN A 44 -14.27 -2.20 -16.97
N GLU A 45 -13.98 -2.87 -18.09
CA GLU A 45 -13.37 -2.24 -19.26
C GLU A 45 -14.29 -1.19 -19.89
N VAL A 46 -13.69 -0.30 -20.67
CA VAL A 46 -14.41 0.75 -21.41
C VAL A 46 -13.94 0.73 -22.87
N PRO A 47 -14.73 0.19 -23.81
CA PRO A 47 -16.01 -0.51 -23.61
C PRO A 47 -15.86 -1.86 -22.87
N ALA A 48 -16.94 -2.34 -22.27
CA ALA A 48 -16.94 -3.60 -21.53
C ALA A 48 -16.61 -4.81 -22.45
N VAL A 49 -15.78 -5.72 -21.93
CA VAL A 49 -15.37 -6.95 -22.63
C VAL A 49 -16.12 -8.15 -22.04
N THR A 50 -16.71 -8.97 -22.91
CA THR A 50 -17.32 -10.25 -22.52
C THR A 50 -16.25 -11.33 -22.50
N THR A 51 -15.82 -11.72 -21.31
CA THR A 51 -14.73 -12.68 -21.11
C THR A 51 -14.92 -13.43 -19.79
N ALA A 52 -14.38 -14.64 -19.71
CA ALA A 52 -14.26 -15.38 -18.44
C ALA A 52 -13.00 -14.99 -17.66
N ALA A 53 -12.14 -14.14 -18.24
CA ALA A 53 -10.92 -13.67 -17.59
C ALA A 53 -11.22 -12.88 -16.32
N SER A 54 -10.33 -13.02 -15.33
CA SER A 54 -10.40 -12.28 -14.08
C SER A 54 -9.00 -12.02 -13.52
N GLY A 55 -8.89 -11.08 -12.60
CA GLY A 55 -7.66 -10.82 -11.87
C GLY A 55 -7.93 -10.42 -10.42
N LYS A 56 -6.99 -10.73 -9.53
CA LYS A 56 -7.03 -10.30 -8.13
C LYS A 56 -5.63 -9.96 -7.66
N GLY A 57 -5.52 -8.96 -6.81
CA GLY A 57 -4.23 -8.58 -6.26
C GLY A 57 -4.33 -7.51 -5.21
N THR A 58 -3.16 -7.02 -4.86
CA THR A 58 -2.98 -5.93 -3.91
C THR A 58 -1.97 -4.97 -4.51
N ILE A 59 -2.36 -3.71 -4.64
CA ILE A 59 -1.45 -2.62 -5.00
C ILE A 59 -1.43 -1.66 -3.82
N THR A 60 -0.23 -1.39 -3.33
CA THR A 60 -0.01 -0.48 -2.21
C THR A 60 0.62 0.79 -2.74
N VAL A 61 0.02 1.93 -2.39
CA VAL A 61 0.62 3.25 -2.61
C VAL A 61 0.94 3.86 -1.25
N ALA A 62 2.23 3.97 -0.93
CA ALA A 62 2.68 4.53 0.33
C ALA A 62 2.60 6.06 0.36
N ALA A 63 2.71 6.69 1.53
CA ALA A 63 2.64 8.15 1.65
C ALA A 63 3.83 8.87 0.99
N ASP A 64 4.97 8.19 0.83
CA ASP A 64 6.10 8.69 0.05
C ASP A 64 5.86 8.59 -1.48
N LYS A 65 4.69 8.08 -1.88
CA LYS A 65 4.20 7.87 -3.25
C LYS A 65 4.82 6.66 -3.96
N SER A 66 5.58 5.83 -3.25
CA SER A 66 6.06 4.56 -3.80
C SER A 66 4.89 3.61 -4.06
N VAL A 67 4.96 2.88 -5.18
CA VAL A 67 3.96 1.91 -5.60
C VAL A 67 4.58 0.52 -5.56
N SER A 68 3.88 -0.42 -4.95
CA SER A 68 4.31 -1.81 -4.87
C SER A 68 3.11 -2.77 -4.94
N GLY A 69 3.38 -4.06 -5.12
CA GLY A 69 2.37 -5.10 -5.13
C GLY A 69 2.28 -5.84 -6.46
N SER A 70 1.24 -6.66 -6.58
CA SER A 70 1.05 -7.53 -7.73
C SER A 70 -0.42 -7.89 -7.94
N VAL A 71 -0.71 -8.36 -9.14
CA VAL A 71 -2.00 -8.93 -9.54
C VAL A 71 -1.76 -10.30 -10.18
N THR A 72 -2.55 -11.28 -9.76
CA THR A 72 -2.63 -12.60 -10.39
C THR A 72 -3.86 -12.67 -11.27
N THR A 73 -3.70 -13.14 -12.50
CA THR A 73 -4.76 -13.27 -13.51
C THR A 73 -5.18 -14.73 -13.71
N SER A 74 -6.37 -14.93 -14.24
CA SER A 74 -6.90 -16.25 -14.63
C SER A 74 -7.73 -16.11 -15.90
N GLY A 75 -7.71 -17.13 -16.76
CA GLY A 75 -8.49 -17.17 -17.99
C GLY A 75 -8.02 -16.18 -19.08
N VAL A 76 -6.80 -15.64 -18.98
CA VAL A 76 -6.23 -14.71 -19.96
C VAL A 76 -4.75 -15.01 -20.22
N ALA A 77 -4.37 -15.09 -21.49
CA ALA A 77 -2.98 -15.07 -21.92
C ALA A 77 -2.50 -13.60 -21.99
N GLY A 78 -2.20 -13.03 -20.82
CA GLY A 78 -1.89 -11.61 -20.73
C GLY A 78 -0.55 -11.25 -21.40
N THR A 79 -0.56 -10.16 -22.18
CA THR A 79 0.59 -9.65 -22.95
C THR A 79 1.21 -8.40 -22.33
N ALA A 80 0.42 -7.60 -21.61
CA ALA A 80 0.89 -6.45 -20.84
C ALA A 80 -0.04 -6.17 -19.66
N ALA A 81 0.47 -5.46 -18.64
CA ALA A 81 -0.33 -4.94 -17.54
C ALA A 81 0.19 -3.58 -17.08
N HIS A 82 -0.72 -2.69 -16.70
CA HIS A 82 -0.40 -1.31 -16.37
C HIS A 82 -1.31 -0.76 -15.27
N ILE A 83 -0.83 0.23 -14.51
CA ILE A 83 -1.67 1.18 -13.78
C ILE A 83 -1.86 2.41 -14.66
N HIS A 84 -3.10 2.85 -14.79
CA HIS A 84 -3.51 4.02 -15.56
C HIS A 84 -4.15 5.09 -14.68
N LEU A 85 -4.24 6.31 -15.21
CA LEU A 85 -4.89 7.45 -14.56
C LEU A 85 -6.21 7.80 -15.25
N ALA A 86 -7.34 7.35 -14.71
CA ALA A 86 -8.67 7.89 -14.99
C ALA A 86 -9.68 7.45 -13.92
N ALA A 87 -10.77 8.22 -13.82
CA ALA A 87 -11.94 7.81 -13.05
C ALA A 87 -12.58 6.53 -13.62
N ALA A 88 -13.35 5.84 -12.78
CA ALA A 88 -14.13 4.69 -13.21
C ALA A 88 -15.05 5.06 -14.40
N GLY A 89 -15.12 4.17 -15.39
CA GLY A 89 -15.89 4.41 -16.61
C GLY A 89 -15.18 5.25 -17.68
N GLN A 90 -13.91 5.64 -17.48
CA GLN A 90 -13.11 6.36 -18.48
C GLN A 90 -11.76 5.69 -18.75
N ASN A 91 -11.21 5.93 -19.95
CA ASN A 91 -9.86 5.51 -20.32
C ASN A 91 -8.86 6.62 -20.04
N GLY A 92 -7.65 6.23 -19.61
CA GLY A 92 -6.59 7.17 -19.28
C GLY A 92 -5.20 6.70 -19.70
N PRO A 93 -4.19 7.58 -19.60
CA PRO A 93 -2.81 7.22 -19.93
C PRO A 93 -2.25 6.18 -18.96
N VAL A 94 -1.29 5.38 -19.44
CA VAL A 94 -0.44 4.53 -18.61
C VAL A 94 0.45 5.41 -17.74
N ILE A 95 0.53 5.10 -16.45
CA ILE A 95 1.40 5.81 -15.50
C ILE A 95 2.42 4.90 -14.82
N VAL A 96 2.14 3.60 -14.67
CA VAL A 96 3.09 2.63 -14.12
C VAL A 96 2.97 1.31 -14.90
N PRO A 97 4.04 0.83 -15.56
CA PRO A 97 4.06 -0.51 -16.14
C PRO A 97 4.26 -1.59 -15.08
N LEU A 98 3.63 -2.74 -15.29
CA LEU A 98 3.83 -3.96 -14.50
C LEU A 98 4.64 -4.96 -15.32
N SER A 99 5.54 -5.66 -14.64
CA SER A 99 6.35 -6.72 -15.21
C SER A 99 5.72 -8.08 -14.96
N LYS A 100 5.72 -8.93 -15.98
CA LYS A 100 5.32 -10.34 -15.84
C LYS A 100 6.40 -11.09 -15.06
N THR A 101 6.08 -11.59 -13.87
CA THR A 101 7.02 -12.30 -12.98
C THR A 101 6.78 -13.81 -12.93
N SER A 102 5.62 -14.25 -13.40
CA SER A 102 5.24 -15.64 -13.64
C SER A 102 4.14 -15.68 -14.71
N ASP A 103 3.72 -16.86 -15.17
CA ASP A 103 2.77 -17.03 -16.27
C ASP A 103 1.50 -16.18 -16.12
N ASN A 104 1.04 -16.00 -14.89
CA ASN A 104 -0.18 -15.28 -14.55
C ASN A 104 0.01 -14.17 -13.51
N VAL A 105 1.25 -13.79 -13.19
CA VAL A 105 1.52 -12.80 -12.13
C VAL A 105 2.19 -11.58 -12.73
N TRP A 106 1.62 -10.42 -12.42
CA TRP A 106 2.07 -9.10 -12.83
C TRP A 106 2.45 -8.29 -11.60
N SER A 107 3.70 -7.87 -11.51
CA SER A 107 4.21 -7.12 -10.36
C SER A 107 4.56 -5.70 -10.77
N VAL A 108 4.30 -4.75 -9.88
CA VAL A 108 4.78 -3.37 -10.05
C VAL A 108 6.30 -3.38 -10.13
N ALA A 109 6.85 -2.68 -11.12
CA ALA A 109 8.30 -2.56 -11.28
C ALA A 109 8.94 -1.90 -10.05
N ALA A 110 10.13 -2.37 -9.67
CA ALA A 110 10.86 -1.80 -8.53
C ALA A 110 11.15 -0.31 -8.76
N GLY A 111 10.95 0.50 -7.72
CA GLY A 111 11.17 1.95 -7.78
C GLY A 111 10.03 2.76 -8.42
N ALA A 112 8.91 2.13 -8.77
CA ALA A 112 7.73 2.86 -9.25
C ALA A 112 7.26 3.88 -8.20
N LYS A 113 7.04 5.12 -8.66
CA LYS A 113 6.65 6.24 -7.80
C LYS A 113 5.69 7.14 -8.54
N LEU A 114 4.61 7.54 -7.86
CA LEU A 114 3.67 8.51 -8.40
C LEU A 114 4.22 9.93 -8.27
N THR A 115 3.91 10.75 -9.26
CA THR A 115 3.96 12.21 -9.13
C THR A 115 2.89 12.70 -8.15
N ASP A 116 3.00 13.94 -7.71
CA ASP A 116 2.05 14.57 -6.77
C ASP A 116 0.62 14.56 -7.33
N ALA A 117 0.46 14.94 -8.61
CA ALA A 117 -0.83 14.91 -9.28
C ALA A 117 -1.40 13.48 -9.42
N GLN A 118 -0.56 12.47 -9.69
CA GLN A 118 -0.99 11.08 -9.74
C GLN A 118 -1.36 10.54 -8.36
N TYR A 119 -0.67 10.96 -7.30
CA TYR A 119 -1.01 10.60 -5.92
C TYR A 119 -2.32 11.25 -5.45
N ASP A 120 -2.58 12.49 -5.85
CA ASP A 120 -3.88 13.13 -5.63
C ASP A 120 -5.00 12.42 -6.39
N ALA A 121 -4.73 12.00 -7.64
CA ALA A 121 -5.65 11.16 -8.41
C ALA A 121 -5.88 9.79 -7.74
N TYR A 122 -4.84 9.17 -7.19
CA TYR A 122 -4.97 7.95 -6.38
C TYR A 122 -5.93 8.16 -5.22
N LYS A 123 -5.70 9.18 -4.38
CA LYS A 123 -6.59 9.51 -3.25
C LYS A 123 -8.04 9.78 -3.67
N ALA A 124 -8.26 10.26 -4.89
CA ALA A 124 -9.59 10.47 -5.47
C ALA A 124 -10.21 9.18 -6.05
N GLY A 125 -9.52 8.04 -6.02
CA GLY A 125 -9.96 6.77 -6.60
C GLY A 125 -9.79 6.70 -8.12
N ASN A 126 -8.98 7.56 -8.72
CA ASN A 126 -8.86 7.74 -10.17
C ASN A 126 -7.67 6.99 -10.80
N LEU A 127 -7.22 5.90 -10.16
CA LEU A 127 -6.25 4.97 -10.76
C LEU A 127 -6.85 3.58 -10.91
N TYR A 128 -6.50 2.87 -11.99
CA TYR A 128 -6.93 1.49 -12.21
C TYR A 128 -5.79 0.62 -12.74
N VAL A 129 -5.84 -0.68 -12.43
CA VAL A 129 -5.01 -1.70 -13.08
C VAL A 129 -5.75 -2.23 -14.30
N ASN A 130 -5.03 -2.45 -15.39
CA ASN A 130 -5.55 -3.05 -16.60
C ASN A 130 -4.57 -4.10 -17.13
N VAL A 131 -5.10 -5.21 -17.66
CA VAL A 131 -4.32 -6.29 -18.29
C VAL A 131 -4.81 -6.46 -19.71
N HIS A 132 -3.88 -6.57 -20.65
CA HIS A 132 -4.12 -6.68 -22.09
C HIS A 132 -3.91 -8.10 -22.58
N SER A 133 -4.56 -8.46 -23.68
CA SER A 133 -4.37 -9.72 -24.40
C SER A 133 -4.23 -9.47 -25.91
N ASP A 134 -3.85 -10.47 -26.68
CA ASP A 134 -3.80 -10.35 -28.15
C ASP A 134 -5.19 -10.09 -28.76
N ALA A 135 -6.22 -10.67 -28.16
CA ALA A 135 -7.62 -10.51 -28.56
C ALA A 135 -8.17 -9.12 -28.17
N ASN A 136 -7.79 -8.62 -26.99
CA ASN A 136 -8.24 -7.34 -26.46
C ASN A 136 -7.03 -6.44 -26.13
N LYS A 137 -6.44 -5.86 -27.19
CA LYS A 137 -5.21 -5.04 -27.09
C LYS A 137 -5.41 -3.76 -26.27
N ALA A 138 -6.62 -3.20 -26.27
CA ALA A 138 -6.95 -2.02 -25.47
C ALA A 138 -7.12 -2.33 -23.97
N GLY A 139 -7.37 -3.60 -23.63
CA GLY A 139 -7.64 -4.06 -22.26
C GLY A 139 -8.61 -5.24 -22.29
N GLU A 140 -8.27 -6.33 -21.59
CA GLU A 140 -9.13 -7.51 -21.39
C GLU A 140 -9.89 -7.41 -20.06
N ILE A 141 -9.20 -7.01 -18.99
CA ILE A 141 -9.74 -6.89 -17.63
C ILE A 141 -9.17 -5.67 -16.90
N ARG A 142 -10.02 -4.97 -16.15
CA ARG A 142 -9.69 -3.76 -15.37
C ARG A 142 -10.21 -3.86 -13.96
N GLY A 143 -9.52 -3.22 -13.02
CA GLY A 143 -10.01 -2.97 -11.66
C GLY A 143 -9.52 -1.62 -11.11
N GLN A 144 -10.42 -0.82 -10.54
CA GLN A 144 -10.06 0.45 -9.91
C GLN A 144 -9.30 0.20 -8.60
N LEU A 145 -8.25 1.00 -8.34
CA LEU A 145 -7.55 1.04 -7.07
C LEU A 145 -8.35 1.84 -6.05
N LYS A 146 -8.46 1.30 -4.85
CA LYS A 146 -9.12 1.94 -3.71
C LYS A 146 -8.06 2.39 -2.69
N PRO A 147 -8.01 3.70 -2.35
CA PRO A 147 -7.10 4.25 -1.36
C PRO A 147 -7.20 3.65 0.04
#